data_AF-A0A5E4X5A2-F1
#
_entry.id   AF-A0A5E4X5A2-F1
#
_cell.length_a   1.000
_cell.length_b   1.000
_cell.length_c   1.000
_cell.angle_alpha   90.00
_cell.angle_beta   90.00
_cell.angle_gamma   90.00
#
_symmetry.space_group_name_H-M   'P 1'
#
loop_
_entity.id
_entity.type
_entity.pdbx_description
1 polymer ?
#
loop_
_entity_poly.entity_id
_entity_poly.type
_entity_poly.pdbx_seq_one_letter_code
_entity_poly.pdbx_strand_id
1 'polypeptide(L)'
;MTYVPATTRAVLAELGGKVTVELGRKSVVLSAHELPGEVEWRVDLLTWYAKRLAVATVVLTPQARQAMLAHARTELVSEHALHPLEARLVVESARKVLERWGFPGAPLQPECQLRLEEEMLKEWAELQRRWRRVVAACR
;
A
#
# COMPACT_ATOMS: atom_id res chain seq x y z
N MET A 1 1.28 -10.08 2.01
CA MET A 1 0.30 -9.88 3.09
C MET A 1 -0.97 -9.40 2.44
N THR A 2 -2.07 -10.15 2.55
CA THR A 2 -3.31 -9.84 1.85
C THR A 2 -4.28 -9.20 2.85
N TYR A 3 -4.64 -7.95 2.63
CA TYR A 3 -5.66 -7.25 3.41
C TYR A 3 -7.05 -7.64 2.89
N VAL A 4 -8.00 -7.85 3.81
CA VAL A 4 -9.41 -8.12 3.47
C VAL A 4 -10.25 -7.07 4.19
N PRO A 5 -11.00 -6.20 3.49
CA PRO A 5 -11.81 -5.15 4.11
C PRO A 5 -12.80 -5.69 5.13
N ALA A 6 -13.05 -4.93 6.20
CA ALA A 6 -14.03 -5.29 7.24
C ALA A 6 -15.41 -5.63 6.67
N THR A 7 -15.88 -4.89 5.67
CA THR A 7 -17.15 -5.18 4.97
C THR A 7 -17.14 -6.54 4.29
N THR A 8 -16.05 -6.92 3.60
CA THR A 8 -15.88 -8.25 3.03
C THR A 8 -15.84 -9.32 4.11
N ARG A 9 -15.13 -9.08 5.22
CA ARG A 9 -15.07 -10.03 6.35
C ARG A 9 -16.45 -10.24 6.97
N ALA A 10 -17.22 -9.17 7.16
CA ALA A 10 -18.59 -9.22 7.66
C ALA A 10 -19.50 -10.05 6.74
N VAL A 11 -19.50 -9.77 5.44
CA VAL A 11 -20.30 -10.54 4.46
C VAL A 11 -19.93 -12.01 4.46
N LEU A 12 -18.63 -12.34 4.51
CA LEU A 12 -18.18 -13.72 4.58
C LEU A 12 -18.65 -14.40 5.87
N ALA A 13 -18.64 -13.70 7.00
CA ALA A 13 -19.11 -14.23 8.28
C ALA A 13 -20.62 -14.56 8.24
N GLU A 14 -21.44 -13.70 7.64
CA GLU A 14 -22.88 -13.95 7.43
C GLU A 14 -23.14 -15.19 6.54
N LEU A 15 -22.23 -15.48 5.62
CA LEU A 15 -22.26 -16.69 4.79
C LEU A 15 -21.61 -17.92 5.47
N GLY A 16 -21.29 -17.84 6.76
CA GLY A 16 -20.66 -18.91 7.53
C GLY A 16 -19.15 -19.08 7.29
N GLY A 17 -18.54 -18.19 6.51
CA GLY A 17 -17.11 -18.14 6.23
C GLY A 17 -16.30 -17.46 7.35
N LYS A 18 -14.98 -17.67 7.32
CA LYS A 18 -14.03 -17.01 8.23
C LYS A 18 -12.79 -16.61 7.44
N VAL A 19 -12.27 -15.43 7.74
CA VAL A 19 -11.00 -14.96 7.15
C VAL A 19 -9.89 -15.18 8.15
N THR A 20 -8.89 -15.97 7.77
CA THR A 20 -7.71 -16.26 8.58
C THR A 20 -6.47 -15.61 8.00
N VAL A 21 -5.61 -15.07 8.86
CA VAL A 21 -4.30 -14.55 8.49
C VAL A 21 -3.20 -15.19 9.31
N GLU A 22 -2.07 -15.45 8.68
CA GLU A 22 -0.88 -15.97 9.35
C GLU A 22 -0.11 -14.85 10.06
N LEU A 23 0.06 -14.99 11.37
CA LEU A 23 0.85 -14.11 12.22
C LEU A 23 2.01 -14.91 12.84
N GLY A 24 3.14 -14.94 12.13
CA GLY A 24 4.28 -15.78 12.48
C GLY A 24 3.98 -17.25 12.21
N ARG A 25 3.90 -18.08 13.26
CA ARG A 25 3.52 -19.50 13.19
C ARG A 25 2.07 -19.77 13.62
N LYS A 26 1.26 -18.73 13.79
CA LYS A 26 -0.11 -18.82 14.29
C LYS A 26 -1.07 -18.29 13.25
N SER A 27 -2.11 -19.06 12.95
CA SER A 27 -3.27 -18.58 12.21
C SER A 27 -4.20 -17.83 13.16
N VAL A 28 -4.60 -16.62 12.79
CA VAL A 28 -5.54 -15.77 13.55
C VAL A 28 -6.78 -15.56 12.70
N VAL A 29 -7.95 -15.88 13.25
CA VAL A 29 -9.23 -15.52 12.64
C VAL A 29 -9.44 -14.02 12.82
N LEU A 30 -9.63 -13.29 11.73
CA LEU A 30 -9.95 -11.87 11.78
C LEU A 30 -11.38 -11.64 12.25
N SER A 31 -11.59 -10.56 13.01
CA SER A 31 -12.94 -10.09 13.33
C SER A 31 -13.74 -9.82 12.06
N ALA A 32 -15.04 -10.11 12.10
CA ALA A 32 -15.99 -9.70 11.08
C ALA A 32 -16.09 -8.17 10.97
N HIS A 33 -15.79 -7.46 12.06
CA HIS A 33 -15.88 -6.00 12.14
C HIS A 33 -14.52 -5.34 11.96
N GLU A 34 -14.56 -4.03 11.77
CA GLU A 34 -13.38 -3.17 11.75
C GLU A 34 -12.61 -3.28 13.07
N LEU A 35 -11.29 -3.37 12.96
CA LEU A 35 -10.40 -3.42 14.10
C LEU A 35 -9.94 -2.01 14.48
N PRO A 36 -9.74 -1.72 15.78
CA PRO A 36 -9.14 -0.46 16.20
C PRO A 36 -7.80 -0.21 15.49
N GLY A 37 -7.66 0.92 14.81
CA GLY A 37 -6.44 1.28 14.08
C GLY A 37 -6.33 0.72 12.65
N GLU A 38 -7.32 -0.06 12.17
CA GLU A 38 -7.31 -0.66 10.84
C GLU A 38 -7.40 0.38 9.73
N VAL A 39 -8.30 1.35 9.87
CA VAL A 39 -8.52 2.40 8.86
C VAL A 39 -7.31 3.31 8.76
N GLU A 40 -6.76 3.75 9.89
CA GLU A 40 -5.57 4.58 9.96
C GLU A 40 -4.38 3.85 9.34
N TRP A 41 -4.22 2.56 9.65
CA TRP A 41 -3.21 1.73 9.01
C TRP A 41 -3.42 1.63 7.48
N ARG A 42 -4.67 1.46 7.02
CA ARG A 42 -4.98 1.36 5.60
C ARG A 42 -4.65 2.66 4.87
N VAL A 43 -4.98 3.82 5.44
CA VAL A 43 -4.64 5.15 4.90
C VAL A 43 -3.13 5.31 4.78
N ASP A 44 -2.38 4.95 5.81
CA ASP A 44 -0.92 5.04 5.80
C ASP A 44 -0.29 4.10 4.75
N LEU A 45 -0.85 2.90 4.58
CA LEU A 45 -0.43 1.96 3.54
C LEU A 45 -0.65 2.52 2.13
N LEU A 46 -1.83 3.09 1.84
CA LEU A 46 -2.12 3.71 0.55
C LEU A 46 -1.19 4.91 0.29
N THR A 47 -0.92 5.70 1.33
CA THR A 47 0.02 6.81 1.26
C THR A 47 1.44 6.33 0.95
N TRP A 48 1.88 5.25 1.57
CA TRP A 48 3.17 4.63 1.28
C TRP A 48 3.29 4.14 -0.15
N TYR A 49 2.26 3.47 -0.70
CA TYR A 49 2.26 3.07 -2.11
C TYR A 49 2.37 4.28 -3.05
N ALA A 50 1.67 5.38 -2.75
CA ALA A 50 1.74 6.59 -3.56
C ALA A 50 3.15 7.21 -3.52
N LYS A 51 3.78 7.28 -2.34
CA LYS A 51 5.17 7.74 -2.20
C LYS A 51 6.14 6.84 -2.96
N ARG A 52 6.05 5.53 -2.78
CA ARG A 52 6.90 4.54 -3.46
C ARG A 52 6.81 4.70 -4.98
N LEU A 53 5.59 4.84 -5.50
CA LEU A 53 5.36 5.03 -6.93
C LEU A 53 5.93 6.37 -7.43
N ALA A 54 5.78 7.46 -6.66
CA ALA A 54 6.38 8.74 -7.02
C ALA A 54 7.92 8.65 -7.05
N VAL A 55 8.55 8.05 -6.03
CA VAL A 55 10.00 7.84 -5.98
C VAL A 55 10.48 6.99 -7.15
N ALA A 56 9.79 5.88 -7.46
CA ALA A 56 10.17 5.00 -8.57
C ALA A 56 10.07 5.67 -9.95
N THR A 57 9.26 6.72 -10.09
CA THR A 57 8.96 7.34 -11.38
C THR A 57 9.52 8.75 -11.57
N VAL A 58 10.08 9.35 -10.52
CA VAL A 58 10.62 10.72 -10.56
C VAL A 58 11.80 10.84 -11.53
N VAL A 59 12.63 9.81 -11.62
CA VAL A 59 13.81 9.73 -12.49
C VAL A 59 13.48 9.43 -13.95
N LEU A 60 12.22 9.09 -14.25
CA LEU A 60 11.79 8.73 -15.60
C LEU A 60 11.44 9.97 -16.42
N THR A 61 11.63 9.85 -17.73
CA THR A 61 11.12 10.83 -18.70
C THR A 61 9.59 10.91 -18.61
N PRO A 62 8.95 12.03 -19.03
CA PRO A 62 7.50 12.19 -18.93
C PRO A 62 6.69 11.05 -19.57
N GLN A 63 7.12 10.54 -20.72
CA GLN A 63 6.46 9.44 -21.43
C GLN A 63 6.58 8.12 -20.66
N ALA A 64 7.80 7.77 -20.22
CA ALA A 64 8.04 6.55 -19.44
C ALA A 64 7.31 6.59 -18.08
N ARG A 65 7.26 7.78 -17.45
CA ARG A 65 6.50 8.03 -16.23
C ARG A 65 5.01 7.75 -16.42
N GLN A 66 4.40 8.25 -17.49
CA GLN A 66 2.98 7.99 -17.77
C GLN A 66 2.69 6.50 -18.00
N ALA A 67 3.55 5.82 -18.76
CA ALA A 67 3.42 4.39 -19.00
C ALA A 67 3.53 3.59 -17.68
N MET A 68 4.50 3.94 -16.82
CA MET A 68 4.67 3.29 -15.52
C MET A 68 3.47 3.54 -14.59
N LEU A 69 2.94 4.77 -14.52
CA LEU A 69 1.76 5.08 -13.71
C LEU A 69 0.51 4.32 -14.18
N ALA A 70 0.36 4.15 -15.50
CA ALA A 70 -0.74 3.36 -16.07
C ALA A 70 -0.60 1.86 -15.73
N HIS A 71 0.62 1.33 -15.83
CA HIS A 71 0.92 -0.06 -15.46
C HIS A 71 0.71 -0.32 -13.98
N ALA A 72 1.24 0.57 -13.12
CA ALA A 72 1.17 0.46 -11.66
C ALA A 72 -0.26 0.31 -11.14
N ARG A 73 -1.25 0.94 -11.80
CA ARG A 73 -2.66 0.75 -11.42
C ARG A 73 -3.09 -0.72 -11.49
N THR A 74 -2.66 -1.43 -12.53
CA THR A 74 -3.01 -2.84 -12.75
C THR A 74 -2.27 -3.71 -11.74
N GLU A 75 -0.97 -3.47 -11.56
CA GLU A 75 -0.12 -4.18 -10.60
C GLU A 75 -0.63 -4.06 -9.16
N LEU A 76 -1.04 -2.85 -8.75
CA LEU A 76 -1.62 -2.59 -7.43
C LEU A 76 -2.87 -3.45 -7.17
N VAL A 77 -3.69 -3.69 -8.20
CA VAL A 77 -4.88 -4.53 -8.08
C VAL A 77 -4.49 -6.01 -8.06
N SER A 78 -3.70 -6.47 -9.04
CA SER A 78 -3.41 -7.90 -9.22
C SER A 78 -2.43 -8.47 -8.20
N GLU A 79 -1.40 -7.71 -7.81
CA GLU A 79 -0.30 -8.19 -6.97
C GLU A 79 -0.40 -7.71 -5.52
N HIS A 80 -1.11 -6.61 -5.28
CA HIS A 80 -1.24 -6.01 -3.95
C HIS A 80 -2.67 -6.05 -3.39
N ALA A 81 -3.59 -6.68 -4.12
CA ALA A 81 -4.99 -6.87 -3.70
C ALA A 81 -5.67 -5.55 -3.27
N LEU A 82 -5.31 -4.44 -3.92
CA LEU A 82 -5.99 -3.16 -3.73
C LEU A 82 -7.32 -3.18 -4.46
N HIS A 83 -8.32 -2.54 -3.86
CA HIS A 83 -9.55 -2.26 -4.59
C HIS A 83 -9.25 -1.33 -5.77
N PRO A 84 -9.90 -1.46 -6.94
CA PRO A 84 -9.62 -0.63 -8.11
C PRO A 84 -9.72 0.88 -7.87
N LEU A 85 -10.56 1.32 -6.92
CA LEU A 85 -10.65 2.72 -6.51
C LEU A 85 -9.44 3.16 -5.67
N GLU A 86 -8.95 2.32 -4.76
CA GLU A 86 -7.76 2.60 -3.97
C GLU A 86 -6.53 2.68 -4.89
N ALA A 87 -6.36 1.72 -5.80
CA ALA A 87 -5.28 1.73 -6.78
C ALA A 87 -5.29 3.00 -7.64
N ARG A 88 -6.47 3.45 -8.07
CA ARG A 88 -6.62 4.72 -8.79
C ARG A 88 -6.20 5.91 -7.94
N LEU A 89 -6.65 5.98 -6.68
CA LEU A 89 -6.31 7.05 -5.75
C LEU A 89 -4.79 7.12 -5.48
N VAL A 90 -4.15 5.96 -5.32
CA VAL A 90 -2.69 5.83 -5.16
C VAL A 90 -1.97 6.45 -6.35
N VAL A 91 -2.35 6.08 -7.58
CA VAL A 91 -1.73 6.61 -8.80
C VAL A 91 -1.97 8.12 -8.96
N GLU A 92 -3.19 8.59 -8.69
CA GLU A 92 -3.51 10.03 -8.73
C GLU A 92 -2.71 10.82 -7.69
N SER A 93 -2.53 10.26 -6.50
CA SER A 93 -1.75 10.87 -5.42
C SER A 93 -0.26 10.93 -5.78
N ALA A 94 0.30 9.85 -6.33
CA ALA A 94 1.66 9.82 -6.84
C ALA A 94 1.87 10.87 -7.94
N ARG A 95 0.93 11.00 -8.88
CA ARG A 95 0.98 12.02 -9.93
C ARG A 95 1.01 13.44 -9.36
N LYS A 96 0.16 13.74 -8.38
CA LYS A 96 0.15 15.06 -7.70
C LYS A 96 1.48 15.35 -7.01
N VAL A 97 2.11 14.35 -6.39
CA VAL A 97 3.43 14.52 -5.77
C VAL A 97 4.49 14.83 -6.83
N LEU A 98 4.50 14.11 -7.95
CA LEU A 98 5.42 14.35 -9.07
C LEU A 98 5.23 15.73 -9.70
N GLU A 99 3.99 16.17 -9.90
CA GLU A 99 3.64 17.51 -10.39
C GLU A 99 4.18 18.60 -9.46
N ARG A 100 4.02 18.43 -8.13
CA ARG A 100 4.54 19.37 -7.13
C ARG A 100 6.07 19.44 -7.13
N TRP A 101 6.75 18.32 -7.38
CA TRP A 101 8.21 18.30 -7.39
C TRP A 101 8.80 18.88 -8.68
N GLY A 102 8.04 18.97 -9.77
CA GLY A 102 8.49 19.63 -11.01
C GLY A 102 9.68 18.96 -11.71
N PHE A 103 10.00 17.70 -11.40
CA PHE A 103 11.18 17.04 -11.96
C PHE A 103 11.05 16.76 -13.46
N PRO A 104 12.01 17.21 -14.29
CA PRO A 104 12.01 17.00 -15.73
C PRO A 104 12.37 15.56 -16.15
N GLY A 105 12.62 14.65 -15.20
CA GLY A 105 13.08 13.28 -15.48
C GLY A 105 14.60 13.15 -15.53
N ALA A 106 15.31 13.96 -14.72
CA ALA A 106 16.75 13.80 -14.52
C ALA A 106 17.00 12.72 -13.45
N PRO A 107 18.05 11.90 -13.60
CA PRO A 107 18.43 10.94 -12.57
C PRO A 107 18.74 11.66 -11.25
N LEU A 108 18.24 11.12 -10.15
CA LEU A 108 18.65 11.54 -8.82
C LEU A 108 20.12 11.17 -8.62
N GLN A 109 20.83 11.92 -7.76
CA GLN A 109 22.14 11.46 -7.29
C GLN A 109 21.96 10.08 -6.64
N PRO A 110 22.85 9.11 -6.91
CA PRO A 110 22.71 7.74 -6.39
C PRO A 110 22.51 7.68 -4.88
N GLU A 111 23.22 8.51 -4.12
CA GLU A 111 23.08 8.62 -2.66
C GLU A 111 21.67 9.08 -2.23
N CYS A 112 21.06 10.00 -2.98
CA CYS A 112 19.69 10.45 -2.73
C CYS A 112 18.68 9.34 -3.00
N GLN A 113 18.88 8.57 -4.07
CA GLN A 113 18.00 7.46 -4.40
C GLN A 113 18.10 6.35 -3.34
N LEU A 114 19.31 5.94 -2.97
CA LEU A 114 19.53 4.93 -1.93
C LEU A 114 18.89 5.34 -0.60
N ARG A 115 19.06 6.60 -0.18
CA ARG A 115 18.45 7.11 1.04
C ARG A 115 16.92 7.06 0.99
N LEU A 116 16.30 7.39 -0.15
CA LEU A 116 14.85 7.29 -0.31
C LEU A 116 14.37 5.84 -0.25
N GLU A 117 15.09 4.92 -0.89
CA GLU A 117 14.77 3.49 -0.85
C GLU A 117 14.88 2.92 0.57
N GLU A 118 15.92 3.27 1.32
CA GLU A 118 16.08 2.89 2.73
C GLU A 118 14.93 3.40 3.61
N GLU A 119 14.54 4.66 3.46
CA GLU A 119 13.40 5.22 4.18
C GLU A 119 12.09 4.51 3.81
N MET A 120 11.88 4.18 2.53
CA MET A 120 10.70 3.41 2.11
C MET A 120 10.67 2.00 2.72
N LEU A 121 11.83 1.35 2.87
CA LEU A 121 11.94 0.05 3.53
C LEU A 121 11.64 0.13 5.03
N LYS A 122 12.11 1.20 5.71
CA LYS A 122 11.79 1.45 7.13
C LYS A 122 10.31 1.72 7.34
N GLU A 123 9.71 2.58 6.52
CA GLU A 123 8.27 2.87 6.55
C GLU A 123 7.45 1.59 6.33
N TRP A 124 7.86 0.75 5.36
CA TRP A 124 7.22 -0.54 5.10
C TRP A 124 7.29 -1.50 6.30
N ALA A 125 8.47 -1.62 6.91
CA ALA A 125 8.65 -2.46 8.09
C ALA A 125 7.77 -1.98 9.26
N GLU A 126 7.63 -0.66 9.45
CA GLU A 126 6.71 -0.12 10.46
C GLU A 126 5.24 -0.42 10.15
N LEU A 127 4.81 -0.25 8.89
CA LEU A 127 3.45 -0.62 8.48
C LEU A 127 3.14 -2.09 8.74
N GLN A 128 4.08 -2.99 8.45
CA GLN A 128 3.93 -4.41 8.74
C GLN A 128 3.84 -4.67 10.25
N ARG A 129 4.67 -4.02 11.07
CA ARG A 129 4.62 -4.14 12.53
C ARG A 129 3.30 -3.63 13.09
N ARG A 130 2.80 -2.49 12.62
CA ARG A 130 1.50 -1.93 13.01
C ARG A 130 0.36 -2.85 12.64
N TRP A 131 0.33 -3.39 11.42
CA TRP A 131 -0.71 -4.36 11.04
C TRP A 131 -0.75 -5.56 11.97
N ARG A 132 0.42 -6.13 12.31
CA ARG A 132 0.50 -7.26 13.25
C ARG A 132 -0.08 -6.88 14.61
N ARG A 133 0.11 -5.65 15.08
CA ARG A 133 -0.50 -5.16 16.33
C ARG A 133 -2.02 -5.05 16.22
N VAL A 134 -2.53 -4.49 15.12
CA VAL A 134 -3.97 -4.39 14.84
C VAL A 134 -4.62 -5.77 14.84
N VAL A 135 -4.03 -6.74 14.14
CA VAL A 135 -4.53 -8.12 14.09
C VAL A 135 -4.39 -8.84 15.44
N ALA A 136 -3.32 -8.59 16.19
CA ALA A 136 -3.13 -9.20 17.50
C ALA A 136 -4.18 -8.75 18.53
N ALA A 137 -4.74 -7.55 18.36
CA ALA A 137 -5.83 -7.03 19.19
C ALA A 137 -7.18 -7.73 18.95
N CYS A 138 -7.31 -8.58 17.93
CA CYS A 138 -8.49 -9.43 17.71
C CYS A 138 -8.64 -10.58 18.72
N ARG A 139 -7.63 -10.82 19.57
CA ARG A 139 -7.63 -11.91 20.56
C ARG A 139 -8.31 -11.49 21.85
#